data_AF-A0A934CTB1-F1
#
_entry.id   AF-A0A934CTB1-F1
#
_cell.length_a   1.000
_cell.length_b   1.000
_cell.length_c   1.000
_cell.angle_alpha   90.00
_cell.angle_beta   90.00
_cell.angle_gamma   90.00
#
_symmetry.space_group_name_H-M   'P 1'
#
loop_
_entity.id
_entity.type
_entity.pdbx_description
1 polymer ?
#
loop_
_entity_poly.entity_id
_entity_poly.type
_entity_poly.pdbx_seq_one_letter_code
_entity_poly.pdbx_strand_id
1 'polypeptide(L)'
;MVPFNESVKDNGTPYTVFTPFKNKFLRILSPVHYAESKVNLSKLNRKNELQLNNNFDFESEYKKFDKSGFLKGGRSNAVVLLNYFFKSKIKNYAVDRDFPAIEGTSLLSAHLHFGTISIRECFRAYKEAAKDTKGTDEIYKWREELIWREFYYSITYHFPHVINSAFKKDYDKVKWNYDKRMFKLWCEGKTGFPIVDAGMRQLNKEGWMHNRVRMIVAMFLTKDLLIDWRWGEKYFAEKLIDLDFSSNNGGWQWSASTGCDAQPYFRIFNPYLQSKKYDSDGIYIKRYVPELTNVKTKYIHNPSEMPAAEQSACGVIIGNDYPAPIVNHSEVSKIAIETFKNIKNKP
;
A
#
# COMPACT_ATOMS: atom_id res chain seq x y z
N MET A 1 4.24 18.95 -3.34
CA MET A 1 3.88 19.97 -4.35
C MET A 1 3.79 21.35 -3.72
N VAL A 2 2.93 21.53 -2.72
CA VAL A 2 2.85 22.75 -1.90
C VAL A 2 3.79 22.62 -0.69
N PRO A 3 4.48 23.69 -0.24
CA PRO A 3 5.28 23.64 0.97
C PRO A 3 4.46 23.24 2.22
N PHE A 4 5.05 22.42 3.10
CA PHE A 4 4.33 21.85 4.25
C PHE A 4 3.84 22.90 5.26
N ASN A 5 4.55 24.03 5.38
CA ASN A 5 4.19 25.14 6.26
C ASN A 5 3.03 25.99 5.72
N GLU A 6 2.69 25.86 4.43
CA GLU A 6 1.53 26.56 3.83
C GLU A 6 0.25 25.72 3.92
N SER A 7 0.40 24.39 4.07
CA SER A 7 -0.70 23.42 4.17
C SER A 7 -1.11 23.15 5.62
N VAL A 8 -1.15 24.20 6.45
CA VAL A 8 -1.54 24.14 7.88
C VAL A 8 -2.90 24.79 8.12
N LYS A 9 -3.48 24.59 9.31
CA LYS A 9 -4.72 25.26 9.73
C LYS A 9 -4.49 26.76 9.85
N ASP A 10 -5.59 27.52 9.92
CA ASP A 10 -5.51 28.98 10.00
C ASP A 10 -4.88 29.48 11.32
N ASN A 11 -4.87 28.64 12.37
CA ASN A 11 -4.13 28.91 13.61
C ASN A 11 -2.65 28.44 13.58
N GLY A 12 -2.12 28.09 12.41
CA GLY A 12 -0.75 27.62 12.22
C GLY A 12 -0.49 26.16 12.59
N THR A 13 -1.46 25.46 13.21
CA THR A 13 -1.24 24.06 13.62
C THR A 13 -1.40 23.09 12.43
N PRO A 14 -0.64 21.97 12.37
CA PRO A 14 -0.74 21.01 11.28
C PRO A 14 -2.11 20.30 11.22
N TYR A 15 -2.52 19.88 10.02
CA TYR A 15 -3.66 18.98 9.87
C TYR A 15 -3.28 17.54 10.23
N THR A 16 -4.20 16.82 10.87
CA THR A 16 -4.04 15.42 11.31
C THR A 16 -5.15 14.51 10.78
N VAL A 17 -6.02 15.05 9.92
CA VAL A 17 -7.15 14.37 9.25
C VAL A 17 -7.06 14.71 7.76
N PHE A 18 -7.25 13.71 6.90
CA PHE A 18 -7.00 13.85 5.46
C PHE A 18 -7.95 14.82 4.78
N THR A 19 -9.26 14.69 5.02
CA THR A 19 -10.28 15.51 4.35
C THR A 19 -10.06 17.02 4.52
N PRO A 20 -9.87 17.57 5.74
CA PRO A 20 -9.61 19.00 5.90
C PRO A 20 -8.23 19.41 5.35
N PHE A 21 -7.21 18.55 5.43
CA PHE A 21 -5.92 18.80 4.76
C PHE A 21 -6.10 18.94 3.25
N LYS A 22 -6.77 17.97 2.61
CA LYS A 22 -7.07 17.97 1.17
C LYS A 22 -7.80 19.25 0.76
N ASN A 23 -8.80 19.66 1.55
CA ASN A 23 -9.58 20.86 1.25
C ASN A 23 -8.71 22.13 1.32
N LYS A 24 -7.85 22.27 2.34
CA LYS A 24 -6.88 23.38 2.41
C LYS A 24 -5.90 23.32 1.25
N PHE A 25 -5.33 22.14 0.99
CA PHE A 25 -4.34 21.91 -0.05
C PHE A 25 -4.87 22.32 -1.42
N LEU A 26 -6.08 21.88 -1.79
CA LEU A 26 -6.73 22.27 -3.04
C LEU A 26 -7.04 23.76 -3.14
N ARG A 27 -7.36 24.42 -2.02
CA ARG A 27 -7.65 25.87 -1.96
C ARG A 27 -6.41 26.72 -2.23
N ILE A 28 -5.25 26.30 -1.72
CA ILE A 28 -3.98 27.05 -1.87
C ILE A 28 -3.17 26.63 -3.09
N LEU A 29 -3.46 25.44 -3.64
CA LEU A 29 -2.79 24.96 -4.84
C LEU A 29 -3.09 25.87 -6.03
N SER A 30 -2.02 26.29 -6.70
CA SER A 30 -2.06 27.24 -7.81
C SER A 30 -1.13 26.76 -8.94
N PRO A 31 -1.26 27.31 -10.17
CA PRO A 31 -0.40 26.92 -11.30
C PRO A 31 1.10 26.98 -11.03
N VAL A 32 1.55 27.89 -10.16
CA VAL A 32 2.96 28.02 -9.77
C VAL A 32 3.50 26.75 -9.10
N HIS A 33 2.67 26.06 -8.31
CA HIS A 33 3.08 24.88 -7.54
C HIS A 33 3.40 23.65 -8.39
N TYR A 34 2.78 23.56 -9.57
CA TYR A 34 2.94 22.46 -10.52
C TYR A 34 3.48 22.92 -11.89
N ALA A 35 3.98 24.16 -11.98
CA ALA A 35 4.66 24.64 -13.17
C ALA A 35 5.88 23.77 -13.51
N GLU A 36 6.19 23.70 -14.80
CA GLU A 36 7.43 23.08 -15.26
C GLU A 36 8.61 24.01 -14.99
N SER A 37 9.67 23.50 -14.37
CA SER A 37 10.90 24.26 -14.17
C SER A 37 11.77 24.15 -15.41
N LYS A 38 11.90 25.23 -16.17
CA LYS A 38 12.85 25.31 -17.28
C LYS A 38 14.23 25.64 -16.73
N VAL A 39 15.15 24.67 -16.78
CA VAL A 39 16.55 24.87 -16.38
C VAL A 39 17.38 25.11 -17.62
N ASN A 40 18.11 26.24 -17.66
CA ASN A 40 19.08 26.47 -18.73
C ASN A 40 20.40 25.75 -18.41
N LEU A 41 20.58 24.57 -18.99
CA LEU A 41 21.76 23.74 -18.80
C LEU A 41 23.02 24.32 -19.47
N SER A 42 22.90 25.36 -20.32
CA SER A 42 24.07 25.98 -20.98
C SER A 42 25.04 26.66 -20.02
N LYS A 43 24.57 26.98 -18.81
CA LYS A 43 25.38 27.58 -17.74
C LYS A 43 26.06 26.55 -16.83
N LEU A 44 25.82 25.25 -17.01
CA LEU A 44 26.48 24.21 -16.23
C LEU A 44 27.93 24.06 -16.68
N ASN A 45 28.87 24.25 -15.75
CA ASN A 45 30.28 24.02 -16.00
C ASN A 45 30.54 22.51 -16.11
N ARG A 46 30.76 22.02 -17.34
CA ARG A 46 31.03 20.60 -17.63
C ARG A 46 32.50 20.19 -17.44
N LYS A 47 33.37 21.07 -16.92
CA LYS A 47 34.83 20.86 -16.92
C LYS A 47 35.34 19.73 -16.04
N ASN A 48 34.53 19.16 -15.16
CA ASN A 48 34.94 18.09 -14.26
C ASN A 48 34.10 16.84 -14.55
N GLU A 49 34.44 16.11 -15.62
CA GLU A 49 33.98 14.73 -15.75
C GLU A 49 34.62 13.93 -14.61
N LEU A 50 33.80 13.56 -13.63
CA LEU A 50 34.21 12.61 -12.61
C LEU A 50 34.53 11.31 -13.32
N GLN A 51 35.79 10.91 -13.30
CA GLN A 51 36.17 9.56 -13.70
C GLN A 51 35.64 8.60 -12.64
N LEU A 52 34.47 8.04 -12.92
CA LEU A 52 33.88 6.99 -12.09
C LEU A 52 34.68 5.71 -12.35
N ASN A 53 35.32 5.19 -11.31
CA ASN A 53 35.87 3.84 -11.34
C ASN A 53 34.69 2.86 -11.47
N ASN A 54 34.44 2.36 -12.68
CA ASN A 54 33.37 1.40 -13.00
C ASN A 54 33.66 -0.03 -12.48
N ASN A 55 34.30 -0.15 -11.32
CA ASN A 55 34.60 -1.45 -10.70
C ASN A 55 33.35 -2.14 -10.15
N PHE A 56 32.20 -1.45 -10.12
CA PHE A 56 30.93 -2.02 -9.70
C PHE A 56 30.10 -2.40 -10.93
N ASP A 57 29.96 -3.71 -11.15
CA ASP A 57 29.09 -4.27 -12.18
C ASP A 57 27.62 -4.16 -11.75
N PHE A 58 27.03 -2.98 -12.01
CA PHE A 58 25.63 -2.72 -11.73
C PHE A 58 24.68 -3.72 -12.39
N GLU A 59 25.01 -4.25 -13.57
CA GLU A 59 24.16 -5.16 -14.32
C GLU A 59 24.09 -6.53 -13.66
N SER A 60 25.26 -7.08 -13.29
CA SER A 60 25.36 -8.35 -12.54
C SER A 60 24.71 -8.24 -11.16
N GLU A 61 24.95 -7.13 -10.44
CA GLU A 61 24.31 -6.90 -9.16
C GLU A 61 22.79 -6.75 -9.30
N TYR A 62 22.30 -5.95 -10.26
CA TYR A 62 20.87 -5.79 -10.52
C TYR A 62 20.16 -7.11 -10.81
N LYS A 63 20.76 -7.98 -11.65
CA LYS A 63 20.20 -9.30 -11.98
C LYS A 63 20.08 -10.23 -10.77
N LYS A 64 20.84 -10.01 -9.70
CA LYS A 64 20.68 -10.75 -8.43
C LYS A 64 19.43 -10.31 -7.67
N PHE A 65 18.98 -9.07 -7.85
CA PHE A 65 17.88 -8.46 -7.10
C PHE A 65 16.54 -8.43 -7.85
N ASP A 66 16.50 -8.06 -9.13
CA ASP A 66 15.25 -8.07 -9.91
C ASP A 66 14.97 -9.46 -10.49
N LYS A 67 14.22 -10.26 -9.75
CA LYS A 67 13.82 -11.61 -10.14
C LYS A 67 12.47 -11.67 -10.86
N SER A 68 11.72 -10.57 -10.87
CA SER A 68 10.32 -10.57 -11.32
C SER A 68 10.12 -9.91 -12.67
N GLY A 69 10.90 -8.86 -12.97
CA GLY A 69 10.68 -8.01 -14.13
C GLY A 69 9.31 -7.31 -14.13
N PHE A 70 8.63 -7.25 -12.98
CA PHE A 70 7.26 -6.74 -12.84
C PHE A 70 7.15 -5.28 -13.27
N LEU A 71 8.13 -4.45 -12.88
CA LEU A 71 8.17 -3.03 -13.21
C LEU A 71 9.52 -2.65 -13.83
N LYS A 72 9.48 -1.97 -14.97
CA LYS A 72 10.69 -1.46 -15.63
C LYS A 72 11.01 -0.06 -15.12
N GLY A 73 12.21 0.13 -14.57
CA GLY A 73 12.67 1.42 -14.05
C GLY A 73 12.91 2.50 -15.13
N GLY A 74 13.17 3.73 -14.68
CA GLY A 74 13.60 4.84 -15.53
C GLY A 74 12.48 5.74 -16.06
N ARG A 75 12.86 6.95 -16.45
CA ARG A 75 11.95 8.02 -16.88
C ARG A 75 11.06 7.63 -18.06
N SER A 76 11.64 6.99 -19.10
CA SER A 76 10.89 6.61 -20.29
C SER A 76 9.74 5.64 -19.98
N ASN A 77 9.98 4.67 -19.10
CA ASN A 77 8.94 3.73 -18.66
C ASN A 77 7.87 4.43 -17.80
N ALA A 78 8.27 5.39 -16.96
CA ALA A 78 7.32 6.19 -16.19
C ALA A 78 6.34 6.97 -17.08
N VAL A 79 6.83 7.57 -18.18
CA VAL A 79 5.99 8.27 -19.18
C VAL A 79 5.01 7.30 -19.83
N VAL A 80 5.49 6.12 -20.24
CA VAL A 80 4.65 5.09 -20.87
C VAL A 80 3.52 4.68 -19.94
N LEU A 81 3.80 4.43 -18.66
CA LEU A 81 2.78 4.07 -17.66
C LEU A 81 1.77 5.20 -17.44
N LEU A 82 2.23 6.45 -17.30
CA LEU A 82 1.35 7.61 -17.14
C LEU A 82 0.40 7.77 -18.34
N ASN A 83 0.95 7.73 -19.55
CA ASN A 83 0.16 7.87 -20.78
C ASN A 83 -0.83 6.71 -20.96
N TYR A 84 -0.39 5.47 -20.70
CA TYR A 84 -1.26 4.30 -20.77
C TYR A 84 -2.39 4.37 -19.74
N PHE A 85 -2.09 4.81 -18.51
CA PHE A 85 -3.09 4.99 -17.47
C PHE A 85 -4.18 5.97 -17.90
N PHE A 86 -3.83 7.15 -18.42
CA PHE A 86 -4.80 8.13 -18.91
C PHE A 86 -5.54 7.68 -20.17
N LYS A 87 -4.90 6.91 -21.04
CA LYS A 87 -5.53 6.39 -22.27
C LYS A 87 -6.55 5.29 -21.96
N SER A 88 -6.24 4.40 -21.03
CA SER A 88 -6.92 3.10 -20.92
C SER A 88 -7.56 2.80 -19.56
N LYS A 89 -7.09 3.40 -18.46
CA LYS A 89 -7.49 3.00 -17.10
C LYS A 89 -8.26 4.07 -16.34
N ILE A 90 -7.97 5.35 -16.59
CA ILE A 90 -8.54 6.46 -15.83
C ILE A 90 -10.07 6.50 -15.86
N LYS A 91 -10.72 5.96 -16.89
CA LYS A 91 -12.19 6.03 -17.06
C LYS A 91 -12.99 5.22 -16.04
N ASN A 92 -12.39 4.17 -15.46
CA ASN A 92 -13.03 3.29 -14.48
C ASN A 92 -12.24 3.26 -13.16
N TYR A 93 -11.25 4.15 -13.01
CA TYR A 93 -10.30 4.14 -11.92
C TYR A 93 -10.92 4.09 -10.51
N ALA A 94 -11.96 4.86 -10.22
CA ALA A 94 -12.65 4.94 -8.94
C ALA A 94 -13.25 3.59 -8.52
N VAL A 95 -13.63 2.74 -9.48
CA VAL A 95 -14.13 1.38 -9.24
C VAL A 95 -12.97 0.38 -9.28
N ASP A 96 -12.25 0.31 -10.41
CA ASP A 96 -11.26 -0.73 -10.69
C ASP A 96 -10.07 -0.72 -9.71
N ARG A 97 -9.74 0.43 -9.11
CA ARG A 97 -8.66 0.55 -8.10
C ARG A 97 -8.86 -0.28 -6.84
N ASP A 98 -10.08 -0.77 -6.59
CA ASP A 98 -10.39 -1.54 -5.39
C ASP A 98 -10.22 -3.06 -5.61
N PHE A 99 -10.17 -3.53 -6.87
CA PHE A 99 -10.16 -4.95 -7.22
C PHE A 99 -8.75 -5.41 -7.64
N PRO A 100 -8.03 -6.18 -6.80
CA PRO A 100 -6.63 -6.56 -7.07
C PRO A 100 -6.45 -7.50 -8.27
N ALA A 101 -7.50 -8.18 -8.74
CA ALA A 101 -7.45 -8.98 -9.96
C ALA A 101 -7.39 -8.12 -11.24
N ILE A 102 -7.86 -6.87 -11.16
CA ILE A 102 -7.94 -5.92 -12.27
C ILE A 102 -6.69 -5.04 -12.25
N GLU A 103 -6.08 -4.85 -13.42
CA GLU A 103 -4.97 -3.90 -13.57
C GLU A 103 -5.47 -2.45 -13.66
N GLY A 104 -6.25 -2.00 -12.66
CA GLY A 104 -6.93 -0.70 -12.68
C GLY A 104 -6.06 0.50 -12.27
N THR A 105 -4.88 0.28 -11.70
CA THR A 105 -4.05 1.35 -11.12
C THR A 105 -2.95 1.85 -12.06
N SER A 106 -2.36 3.01 -11.73
CA SER A 106 -1.32 3.66 -12.55
C SER A 106 0.05 2.99 -12.51
N LEU A 107 0.35 2.20 -11.47
CA LEU A 107 1.69 1.62 -11.20
C LEU A 107 2.82 2.66 -11.12
N LEU A 108 2.52 3.93 -10.84
CA LEU A 108 3.51 5.02 -10.78
C LEU A 108 4.20 5.16 -9.42
N SER A 109 3.84 4.39 -8.40
CA SER A 109 4.34 4.57 -7.02
C SER A 109 5.87 4.48 -6.93
N ALA A 110 6.48 3.46 -7.53
CA ALA A 110 7.95 3.33 -7.56
C ALA A 110 8.60 4.46 -8.37
N HIS A 111 8.01 4.84 -9.51
CA HIS A 111 8.54 5.93 -10.33
C HIS A 111 8.50 7.29 -9.62
N LEU A 112 7.46 7.53 -8.82
CA LEU A 112 7.31 8.70 -7.96
C LEU A 112 8.32 8.67 -6.81
N HIS A 113 8.58 7.51 -6.21
CA HIS A 113 9.59 7.34 -5.17
C HIS A 113 10.99 7.68 -5.68
N PHE A 114 11.41 7.09 -6.80
CA PHE A 114 12.73 7.33 -7.40
C PHE A 114 12.84 8.67 -8.17
N GLY A 115 11.78 9.49 -8.20
CA GLY A 115 11.79 10.77 -8.91
C GLY A 115 11.94 10.65 -10.44
N THR A 116 11.78 9.45 -11.00
CA THR A 116 11.79 9.22 -12.45
C THR A 116 10.54 9.79 -13.14
N ILE A 117 9.54 10.19 -12.36
CA ILE A 117 8.48 11.10 -12.79
C ILE A 117 8.14 12.08 -11.67
N SER A 118 7.90 13.33 -12.01
CA SER A 118 7.55 14.35 -11.01
C SER A 118 6.08 14.23 -10.61
N ILE A 119 5.78 14.34 -9.31
CA ILE A 119 4.41 14.48 -8.83
C ILE A 119 3.69 15.68 -9.47
N ARG A 120 4.43 16.75 -9.81
CA ARG A 120 3.91 17.93 -10.51
C ARG A 120 3.52 17.59 -11.95
N GLU A 121 4.26 16.70 -12.60
CA GLU A 121 3.94 16.21 -13.95
C GLU A 121 2.67 15.36 -13.93
N CYS A 122 2.54 14.43 -12.96
CA CYS A 122 1.30 13.69 -12.76
C CYS A 122 0.11 14.64 -12.53
N PHE A 123 0.30 15.71 -11.74
CA PHE A 123 -0.75 16.70 -11.50
C PHE A 123 -1.09 17.52 -12.76
N ARG A 124 -0.11 17.86 -13.60
CA ARG A 124 -0.37 18.50 -14.91
C ARG A 124 -1.18 17.56 -15.81
N ALA A 125 -0.83 16.28 -15.89
CA ALA A 125 -1.59 15.28 -16.65
C ALA A 125 -3.04 15.16 -16.15
N TYR A 126 -3.25 15.18 -14.83
CA TYR A 126 -4.58 15.30 -14.23
C TYR A 126 -5.31 16.57 -14.72
N LYS A 127 -4.67 17.74 -14.66
CA LYS A 127 -5.29 19.01 -15.05
C LYS A 127 -5.69 19.04 -16.52
N GLU A 128 -4.87 18.47 -17.41
CA GLU A 128 -5.20 18.36 -18.83
C GLU A 128 -6.41 17.44 -19.03
N ALA A 129 -6.37 16.21 -18.52
CA ALA A 129 -7.49 15.27 -18.67
C ALA A 129 -8.79 15.74 -17.97
N ALA A 130 -8.69 16.58 -16.94
CA ALA A 130 -9.85 17.18 -16.27
C ALA A 130 -10.58 18.23 -17.14
N LYS A 131 -9.91 18.84 -18.14
CA LYS A 131 -10.53 19.78 -19.09
C LYS A 131 -11.55 19.05 -19.96
N ASP A 132 -11.17 17.88 -20.48
CA ASP A 132 -11.99 17.11 -21.42
C ASP A 132 -13.14 16.37 -20.75
N THR A 133 -12.99 16.02 -19.47
CA THR A 133 -13.95 15.17 -18.74
C THR A 133 -14.96 15.95 -17.91
N LYS A 134 -14.89 17.31 -17.89
CA LYS A 134 -15.61 18.17 -16.93
C LYS A 134 -15.40 17.73 -15.46
N GLY A 135 -14.35 16.98 -15.17
CA GLY A 135 -14.04 16.47 -13.84
C GLY A 135 -15.01 15.39 -13.35
N THR A 136 -14.87 14.17 -13.88
CA THR A 136 -15.57 12.98 -13.36
C THR A 136 -15.05 12.54 -11.99
N ASP A 137 -15.83 11.74 -11.26
CA ASP A 137 -15.42 11.15 -9.98
C ASP A 137 -14.10 10.36 -10.09
N GLU A 138 -13.91 9.73 -11.24
CA GLU A 138 -12.73 8.96 -11.63
C GLU A 138 -11.43 9.75 -11.52
N ILE A 139 -11.38 10.90 -12.20
CA ILE A 139 -10.19 11.73 -12.26
C ILE A 139 -9.93 12.48 -10.95
N TYR A 140 -11.00 12.82 -10.21
CA TYR A 140 -10.88 13.36 -8.87
C TYR A 140 -10.39 12.31 -7.88
N LYS A 141 -10.81 11.05 -8.00
CA LYS A 141 -10.30 9.97 -7.16
C LYS A 141 -8.80 9.79 -7.36
N TRP A 142 -8.32 9.78 -8.61
CA TRP A 142 -6.88 9.69 -8.86
C TRP A 142 -6.09 10.86 -8.28
N ARG A 143 -6.62 12.09 -8.41
CA ARG A 143 -6.04 13.28 -7.76
C ARG A 143 -5.98 13.12 -6.24
N GLU A 144 -7.01 12.57 -5.60
CA GLU A 144 -7.02 12.35 -4.16
C GLU A 144 -5.89 11.41 -3.71
N GLU A 145 -5.58 10.36 -4.48
CA GLU A 145 -4.45 9.48 -4.17
C GLU A 145 -3.09 10.20 -4.25
N LEU A 146 -2.92 11.13 -5.19
CA LEU A 146 -1.73 11.99 -5.24
C LEU A 146 -1.64 12.89 -3.99
N ILE A 147 -2.78 13.36 -3.47
CA ILE A 147 -2.84 14.19 -2.27
C ILE A 147 -2.63 13.35 -1.00
N TRP A 148 -3.02 12.07 -0.98
CA TRP A 148 -2.70 11.15 0.13
C TRP A 148 -1.19 11.03 0.34
N ARG A 149 -0.41 10.94 -0.74
CA ARG A 149 1.05 11.02 -0.67
C ARG A 149 1.49 12.31 0.02
N GLU A 150 1.01 13.46 -0.45
CA GLU A 150 1.36 14.77 0.13
C GLU A 150 0.95 14.90 1.61
N PHE A 151 -0.19 14.31 2.00
CA PHE A 151 -0.66 14.26 3.38
C PHE A 151 0.31 13.47 4.27
N TYR A 152 0.72 12.27 3.86
CA TYR A 152 1.66 11.48 4.66
C TYR A 152 3.04 12.14 4.80
N TYR A 153 3.53 12.82 3.75
CA TYR A 153 4.74 13.65 3.85
C TYR A 153 4.58 14.82 4.84
N SER A 154 3.41 15.46 4.84
CA SER A 154 3.09 16.52 5.82
C SER A 154 3.10 15.98 7.26
N ILE A 155 2.58 14.77 7.47
CA ILE A 155 2.56 14.12 8.79
C ILE A 155 3.98 13.83 9.28
N THR A 156 4.84 13.21 8.46
CA THR A 156 6.21 12.90 8.88
C THR A 156 7.06 14.15 9.10
N TYR A 157 6.84 15.20 8.31
CA TYR A 157 7.51 16.49 8.48
C TYR A 157 7.11 17.18 9.80
N HIS A 158 5.81 17.30 10.09
CA HIS A 158 5.32 18.00 11.28
C HIS A 158 5.38 17.16 12.56
N PHE A 159 5.46 15.84 12.45
CA PHE A 159 5.41 14.91 13.56
C PHE A 159 6.54 13.87 13.47
N PRO A 160 7.83 14.25 13.52
CA PRO A 160 8.95 13.33 13.30
C PRO A 160 9.01 12.15 14.29
N HIS A 161 8.37 12.26 15.46
CA HIS A 161 8.26 11.15 16.42
C HIS A 161 7.59 9.89 15.85
N VAL A 162 6.73 10.02 14.81
CA VAL A 162 6.06 8.88 14.16
C VAL A 162 7.01 7.87 13.53
N ILE A 163 8.28 8.25 13.37
CA ILE A 163 9.35 7.35 12.90
C ILE A 163 9.55 6.18 13.85
N ASN A 164 9.48 6.43 15.15
CA ASN A 164 9.77 5.42 16.17
C ASN A 164 8.55 5.05 17.02
N SER A 165 7.50 5.88 17.02
CA SER A 165 6.34 5.74 17.90
C SER A 165 5.01 5.80 17.14
N ALA A 166 3.93 5.38 17.82
CA ALA A 166 2.58 5.67 17.34
C ALA A 166 2.36 7.20 17.25
N PHE A 167 1.58 7.65 16.26
CA PHE A 167 1.13 9.03 16.16
C PHE A 167 0.27 9.40 17.38
N LYS A 168 -0.67 8.53 17.74
CA LYS A 168 -1.42 8.62 18.99
C LYS A 168 -0.63 7.91 20.08
N LYS A 169 0.15 8.68 20.85
CA LYS A 169 1.08 8.19 21.88
C LYS A 169 0.51 7.17 22.86
N ASP A 170 -0.79 7.25 23.19
CA ASP A 170 -1.43 6.25 24.07
C ASP A 170 -1.29 4.82 23.53
N TYR A 171 -1.29 4.64 22.21
CA TYR A 171 -1.16 3.34 21.57
C TYR A 171 0.28 2.78 21.57
N ASP A 172 1.28 3.51 22.06
CA ASP A 172 2.56 2.89 22.40
C ASP A 172 2.44 1.93 23.60
N LYS A 173 1.35 2.02 24.37
CA LYS A 173 1.03 1.12 25.47
C LYS A 173 0.41 -0.22 25.03
N VAL A 174 0.10 -0.40 23.73
CA VAL A 174 -0.45 -1.68 23.21
C VAL A 174 0.51 -2.83 23.55
N LYS A 175 -0.05 -3.90 24.13
CA LYS A 175 0.69 -5.14 24.38
C LYS A 175 0.60 -6.03 23.15
N TRP A 176 1.53 -5.83 22.23
CA TRP A 176 1.64 -6.64 21.02
C TRP A 176 2.09 -8.07 21.33
N ASN A 177 1.65 -9.00 20.49
CA ASN A 177 2.16 -10.36 20.40
C ASN A 177 3.49 -10.35 19.63
N TYR A 178 4.52 -11.00 20.17
CA TYR A 178 5.85 -11.10 19.54
C TYR A 178 6.18 -12.53 19.09
N ASP A 179 5.15 -13.31 18.72
CA ASP A 179 5.33 -14.66 18.17
C ASP A 179 5.99 -14.61 16.78
N LYS A 180 7.30 -14.89 16.77
CA LYS A 180 8.12 -14.95 15.55
C LYS A 180 7.67 -16.03 14.56
N ARG A 181 7.02 -17.11 15.03
CA ARG A 181 6.52 -18.18 14.14
C ARG A 181 5.31 -17.69 13.36
N MET A 182 4.35 -17.06 14.02
CA MET A 182 3.19 -16.46 13.34
C MET A 182 3.60 -15.35 12.38
N PHE A 183 4.55 -14.51 12.79
CA PHE A 183 5.10 -13.48 11.90
C PHE A 183 5.72 -14.08 10.64
N LYS A 184 6.53 -15.15 10.79
CA LYS A 184 7.14 -15.85 9.65
C LYS A 184 6.09 -16.44 8.70
N LEU A 185 5.03 -17.07 9.22
CA LEU A 185 3.94 -17.59 8.40
C LEU A 185 3.21 -16.49 7.63
N TRP A 186 3.02 -15.32 8.24
CA TRP A 186 2.49 -14.14 7.56
C TRP A 186 3.45 -13.65 6.46
N CYS A 187 4.74 -13.48 6.76
CA CYS A 187 5.75 -13.09 5.76
C CYS A 187 5.77 -14.03 4.55
N GLU A 188 5.64 -15.34 4.77
CA GLU A 188 5.68 -16.37 3.71
C GLU A 188 4.34 -16.55 2.96
N GLY A 189 3.24 -15.95 3.44
CA GLY A 189 1.90 -16.20 2.88
C GLY A 189 1.44 -17.65 3.10
N LYS A 190 1.53 -18.11 4.35
CA LYS A 190 1.10 -19.44 4.83
C LYS A 190 0.20 -19.34 6.05
N THR A 191 -0.71 -18.39 6.06
CA THR A 191 -1.63 -18.11 7.17
C THR A 191 -2.90 -18.98 7.10
N GLY A 192 -3.19 -19.57 5.95
CA GLY A 192 -4.44 -20.29 5.71
C GLY A 192 -5.60 -19.34 5.34
N PHE A 193 -5.34 -18.03 5.19
CA PHE A 193 -6.30 -17.04 4.71
C PHE A 193 -5.93 -16.65 3.27
N PRO A 194 -6.62 -17.15 2.23
CA PRO A 194 -6.14 -17.07 0.84
C PRO A 194 -5.85 -15.68 0.32
N ILE A 195 -6.65 -14.66 0.69
CA ILE A 195 -6.39 -13.28 0.26
C ILE A 195 -5.15 -12.68 0.92
N VAL A 196 -4.86 -13.07 2.17
CA VAL A 196 -3.67 -12.63 2.90
C VAL A 196 -2.45 -13.31 2.28
N ASP A 197 -2.56 -14.63 2.06
CA ASP A 197 -1.48 -15.44 1.50
C ASP A 197 -1.15 -15.02 0.06
N ALA A 198 -2.17 -14.76 -0.77
CA ALA A 198 -2.01 -14.20 -2.11
C ALA A 198 -1.28 -12.84 -2.08
N GLY A 199 -1.67 -11.96 -1.16
CA GLY A 199 -1.02 -10.67 -0.95
C GLY A 199 0.46 -10.80 -0.62
N MET A 200 0.78 -11.58 0.41
CA MET A 200 2.15 -11.74 0.87
C MET A 200 3.03 -12.43 -0.18
N ARG A 201 2.47 -13.38 -0.94
CA ARG A 201 3.15 -14.00 -2.08
C ARG A 201 3.34 -13.02 -3.24
N GLN A 202 2.37 -12.15 -3.53
CA GLN A 202 2.55 -11.07 -4.51
C GLN A 202 3.73 -10.18 -4.12
N LEU A 203 3.75 -9.68 -2.88
CA LEU A 203 4.84 -8.83 -2.39
C LEU A 203 6.21 -9.50 -2.53
N ASN A 204 6.31 -10.76 -2.13
CA ASN A 204 7.58 -11.48 -2.18
C ASN A 204 8.04 -11.79 -3.61
N LYS A 205 7.09 -11.99 -4.53
CA LYS A 205 7.38 -12.31 -5.92
C LYS A 205 7.69 -11.07 -6.74
N GLU A 206 6.89 -10.02 -6.60
CA GLU A 206 6.90 -8.85 -7.49
C GLU A 206 7.59 -7.63 -6.87
N GLY A 207 7.81 -7.64 -5.55
CA GLY A 207 8.23 -6.45 -4.80
C GLY A 207 7.17 -5.35 -4.80
N TRP A 208 5.93 -5.66 -5.19
CA TRP A 208 4.81 -4.73 -5.23
C TRP A 208 3.55 -5.45 -4.73
N MET A 209 2.62 -4.71 -4.14
CA MET A 209 1.33 -5.25 -3.71
C MET A 209 0.23 -4.24 -3.97
N HIS A 210 -0.94 -4.71 -4.43
CA HIS A 210 -2.11 -3.87 -4.60
C HIS A 210 -2.57 -3.21 -3.28
N ASN A 211 -2.93 -1.92 -3.30
CA ASN A 211 -3.20 -1.15 -2.07
C ASN A 211 -4.32 -1.75 -1.20
N ARG A 212 -5.42 -2.22 -1.82
CA ARG A 212 -6.49 -2.92 -1.07
C ARG A 212 -5.94 -4.12 -0.29
N VAL A 213 -5.01 -4.86 -0.90
CA VAL A 213 -4.42 -6.04 -0.28
C VAL A 213 -3.41 -5.65 0.79
N ARG A 214 -2.64 -4.56 0.59
CA ARG A 214 -1.79 -3.98 1.65
C ARG A 214 -2.58 -3.69 2.93
N MET A 215 -3.78 -3.11 2.79
CA MET A 215 -4.67 -2.85 3.93
C MET A 215 -5.12 -4.16 4.61
N ILE A 216 -5.52 -5.17 3.83
CA ILE A 216 -5.97 -6.47 4.35
C ILE A 216 -4.85 -7.18 5.12
N VAL A 217 -3.66 -7.31 4.54
CA VAL A 217 -2.54 -8.01 5.18
C VAL A 217 -2.02 -7.28 6.42
N ALA A 218 -2.04 -5.94 6.41
CA ALA A 218 -1.63 -5.12 7.55
C ALA A 218 -2.65 -5.19 8.70
N MET A 219 -3.96 -5.18 8.40
CA MET A 219 -4.98 -5.41 9.41
C MET A 219 -4.91 -6.83 9.97
N PHE A 220 -4.71 -7.84 9.13
CA PHE A 220 -4.52 -9.21 9.60
C PHE A 220 -3.33 -9.31 10.57
N LEU A 221 -2.17 -8.74 10.22
CA LEU A 221 -1.01 -8.75 11.11
C LEU A 221 -1.30 -8.07 12.46
N THR A 222 -1.93 -6.89 12.43
CA THR A 222 -2.08 -6.04 13.62
C THR A 222 -3.32 -6.36 14.46
N LYS A 223 -4.31 -7.05 13.91
CA LYS A 223 -5.60 -7.33 14.55
C LYS A 223 -5.84 -8.82 14.75
N ASP A 224 -5.58 -9.64 13.73
CA ASP A 224 -5.78 -11.10 13.84
C ASP A 224 -4.60 -11.79 14.54
N LEU A 225 -3.36 -11.37 14.23
CA LEU A 225 -2.16 -11.90 14.89
C LEU A 225 -1.74 -11.06 16.11
N LEU A 226 -2.29 -9.86 16.24
CA LEU A 226 -1.95 -8.85 17.24
C LEU A 226 -0.45 -8.54 17.29
N ILE A 227 0.26 -8.64 16.17
CA ILE A 227 1.69 -8.38 16.07
C ILE A 227 1.96 -6.89 15.86
N ASP A 228 3.08 -6.40 16.41
CA ASP A 228 3.48 -4.99 16.28
C ASP A 228 3.58 -4.58 14.82
N TRP A 229 2.87 -3.51 14.45
CA TRP A 229 2.85 -2.95 13.10
C TRP A 229 4.24 -2.58 12.59
N ARG A 230 5.19 -2.26 13.49
CA ARG A 230 6.59 -1.95 13.13
C ARG A 230 7.30 -3.14 12.49
N TRP A 231 6.93 -4.38 12.84
CA TRP A 231 7.50 -5.57 12.21
C TRP A 231 7.03 -5.68 10.75
N GLY A 232 5.75 -5.41 10.51
CA GLY A 232 5.18 -5.36 9.16
C GLY A 232 5.74 -4.20 8.33
N GLU A 233 5.86 -3.02 8.94
CA GLU A 233 6.44 -1.82 8.32
C GLU A 233 7.86 -2.08 7.82
N LYS A 234 8.71 -2.67 8.68
CA LYS A 234 10.07 -3.08 8.32
C LYS A 234 10.08 -4.14 7.23
N TYR A 235 9.22 -5.16 7.31
CA TYR A 235 9.15 -6.19 6.29
C TYR A 235 8.75 -5.61 4.92
N PHE A 236 7.80 -4.69 4.90
CA PHE A 236 7.42 -3.95 3.69
C PHE A 236 8.58 -3.10 3.16
N ALA A 237 9.35 -2.46 4.04
CA ALA A 237 10.54 -1.71 3.65
C ALA A 237 11.62 -2.59 2.99
N GLU A 238 11.75 -3.84 3.41
CA GLU A 238 12.71 -4.79 2.82
C GLU A 238 12.24 -5.38 1.47
N LYS A 239 10.95 -5.23 1.12
CA LYS A 239 10.35 -5.90 -0.05
C LYS A 239 9.81 -4.97 -1.12
N LEU A 240 9.30 -3.80 -0.75
CA LEU A 240 8.61 -2.90 -1.67
C LEU A 240 9.58 -2.13 -2.56
N ILE A 241 9.44 -2.27 -3.88
CA ILE A 241 10.12 -1.43 -4.88
C ILE A 241 9.62 0.02 -4.85
N ASP A 242 8.43 0.24 -4.30
CA ASP A 242 7.82 1.54 -4.14
C ASP A 242 7.85 2.06 -2.70
N LEU A 243 8.78 1.55 -1.88
CA LEU A 243 8.94 1.97 -0.50
C LEU A 243 9.12 3.48 -0.42
N ASP A 244 8.09 4.16 0.07
CA ASP A 244 8.15 5.54 0.52
C ASP A 244 7.91 5.55 2.02
N PHE A 245 8.89 6.01 2.81
CA PHE A 245 8.80 5.94 4.27
C PHE A 245 7.51 6.57 4.80
N SER A 246 7.17 7.78 4.35
CA SER A 246 5.98 8.50 4.79
C SER A 246 4.70 7.72 4.50
N SER A 247 4.57 7.20 3.28
CA SER A 247 3.40 6.44 2.84
C SER A 247 3.32 5.07 3.52
N ASN A 248 4.45 4.39 3.71
CA ASN A 248 4.55 3.10 4.41
C ASN A 248 4.15 3.26 5.88
N ASN A 249 4.81 4.18 6.59
CA ASN A 249 4.54 4.47 8.00
C ASN A 249 3.07 4.89 8.21
N GLY A 250 2.58 5.85 7.42
CA GLY A 250 1.21 6.32 7.48
C GLY A 250 0.18 5.20 7.24
N GLY A 251 0.39 4.37 6.22
CA GLY A 251 -0.49 3.23 5.91
C GLY A 251 -0.51 2.17 7.00
N TRP A 252 0.65 1.81 7.55
CA TRP A 252 0.74 0.85 8.66
C TRP A 252 0.04 1.37 9.91
N GLN A 253 0.27 2.63 10.28
CA GLN A 253 -0.38 3.23 11.43
C GLN A 253 -1.90 3.41 11.23
N TRP A 254 -2.34 3.64 9.99
CA TRP A 254 -3.76 3.69 9.65
C TRP A 254 -4.44 2.34 9.90
N SER A 255 -3.84 1.24 9.40
CA SER A 255 -4.36 -0.13 9.60
C SER A 255 -4.26 -0.59 11.06
N ALA A 256 -3.21 -0.18 11.77
CA ALA A 256 -2.98 -0.52 13.17
C ALA A 256 -3.85 0.28 14.16
N SER A 257 -4.62 1.28 13.68
CA SER A 257 -5.41 2.22 14.50
C SER A 257 -4.60 3.19 15.35
N THR A 258 -3.29 3.24 15.15
CA THR A 258 -2.34 4.07 15.93
C THR A 258 -2.06 5.43 15.29
N GLY A 259 -2.41 5.60 14.02
CA GLY A 259 -2.08 6.76 13.20
C GLY A 259 -3.00 7.98 13.32
N CYS A 260 -2.60 9.03 12.61
CA CYS A 260 -3.47 10.15 12.24
C CYS A 260 -4.58 9.66 11.30
N ASP A 261 -5.82 10.13 11.49
CA ASP A 261 -7.00 9.68 10.71
C ASP A 261 -7.17 8.15 10.60
N ALA A 262 -6.64 7.41 11.58
CA ALA A 262 -6.57 5.95 11.49
C ALA A 262 -7.93 5.28 11.61
N GLN A 263 -8.05 4.11 10.98
CA GLN A 263 -9.23 3.27 11.07
C GLN A 263 -9.55 2.98 12.55
N PRO A 264 -10.80 3.23 13.02
CA PRO A 264 -11.16 2.98 14.41
C PRO A 264 -10.87 1.53 14.83
N TYR A 265 -10.30 1.34 16.02
CA TYR A 265 -9.82 0.01 16.46
C TYR A 265 -10.91 -1.07 16.53
N PHE A 266 -12.17 -0.68 16.68
CA PHE A 266 -13.31 -1.59 16.70
C PHE A 266 -13.82 -1.97 15.30
N ARG A 267 -13.29 -1.36 14.23
CA ARG A 267 -13.62 -1.70 12.83
C ARG A 267 -12.55 -2.61 12.25
N ILE A 268 -12.50 -3.86 12.72
CA ILE A 268 -11.59 -4.89 12.19
C ILE A 268 -12.17 -5.46 10.90
N PHE A 269 -11.34 -5.54 9.85
CA PHE A 269 -11.74 -6.21 8.62
C PHE A 269 -11.83 -7.71 8.84
N ASN A 270 -12.95 -8.31 8.45
CA ASN A 270 -13.02 -9.76 8.29
C ASN A 270 -12.33 -10.15 6.96
N PRO A 271 -11.20 -10.88 6.99
CA PRO A 271 -10.45 -11.19 5.77
C PRO A 271 -11.29 -11.96 4.75
N TYR A 272 -12.17 -12.86 5.20
CA TYR A 272 -13.06 -13.62 4.33
C TYR A 272 -14.07 -12.72 3.61
N LEU A 273 -14.65 -11.75 4.31
CA LEU A 273 -15.59 -10.79 3.71
C LEU A 273 -14.89 -9.80 2.78
N GLN A 274 -13.69 -9.33 3.15
CA GLN A 274 -12.88 -8.50 2.25
C GLN A 274 -12.51 -9.28 0.99
N SER A 275 -12.12 -10.54 1.13
CA SER A 275 -11.77 -11.42 0.03
C SER A 275 -12.94 -11.60 -0.95
N LYS A 276 -14.13 -11.98 -0.45
CA LYS A 276 -15.34 -12.14 -1.26
C LYS A 276 -15.76 -10.84 -1.96
N LYS A 277 -15.55 -9.70 -1.31
CA LYS A 277 -15.95 -8.39 -1.84
C LYS A 277 -15.04 -7.90 -2.97
N TYR A 278 -13.73 -8.07 -2.82
CA TYR A 278 -12.74 -7.47 -3.73
C TYR A 278 -12.14 -8.47 -4.72
N ASP A 279 -12.35 -9.77 -4.54
CA ASP A 279 -11.90 -10.82 -5.45
C ASP A 279 -12.96 -11.92 -5.57
N SER A 280 -14.22 -11.57 -5.87
CA SER A 280 -15.39 -12.48 -5.77
C SER A 280 -15.23 -13.85 -6.44
N ASP A 281 -14.48 -13.91 -7.55
CA ASP A 281 -14.23 -15.14 -8.31
C ASP A 281 -12.91 -15.84 -7.91
N GLY A 282 -12.16 -15.26 -6.97
CA GLY A 282 -10.86 -15.75 -6.53
C GLY A 282 -9.75 -15.63 -7.57
N ILE A 283 -9.90 -14.76 -8.57
CA ILE A 283 -8.94 -14.62 -9.69
C ILE A 283 -7.57 -14.18 -9.17
N TYR A 284 -7.55 -13.21 -8.25
CA TYR A 284 -6.31 -12.75 -7.63
C TYR A 284 -5.71 -13.85 -6.74
N ILE A 285 -6.53 -14.53 -5.94
CA ILE A 285 -6.06 -15.65 -5.09
C ILE A 285 -5.41 -16.74 -5.93
N LYS A 286 -6.08 -17.21 -6.98
CA LYS A 286 -5.57 -18.30 -7.84
C LYS A 286 -4.28 -17.91 -8.55
N ARG A 287 -4.09 -16.62 -8.86
CA ARG A 287 -2.84 -16.11 -9.48
C ARG A 287 -1.62 -16.28 -8.56
N TYR A 288 -1.77 -16.08 -7.26
CA TYR A 288 -0.65 -16.07 -6.31
C TYR A 288 -0.61 -17.27 -5.36
N VAL A 289 -1.70 -18.03 -5.30
CA VAL A 289 -1.82 -19.27 -4.53
C VAL A 289 -2.18 -20.39 -5.52
N PRO A 290 -1.23 -20.81 -6.38
CA PRO A 290 -1.50 -21.71 -7.49
C PRO A 290 -2.03 -23.08 -7.04
N GLU A 291 -1.71 -23.52 -5.83
CA GLU A 291 -2.28 -24.72 -5.24
C GLU A 291 -3.81 -24.64 -5.09
N LEU A 292 -4.41 -23.45 -5.02
CA LEU A 292 -5.87 -23.28 -4.93
C LEU A 292 -6.56 -23.06 -6.30
N THR A 293 -5.83 -23.20 -7.42
CA THR A 293 -6.37 -22.91 -8.78
C THR A 293 -7.64 -23.69 -9.10
N ASN A 294 -7.67 -24.98 -8.75
CA ASN A 294 -8.79 -25.88 -9.02
C ASN A 294 -9.92 -25.79 -7.98
N VAL A 295 -9.74 -25.00 -6.92
CA VAL A 295 -10.76 -24.82 -5.90
C VAL A 295 -11.93 -23.99 -6.46
N LYS A 296 -13.15 -24.49 -6.27
CA LYS A 296 -14.38 -23.83 -6.70
C LYS A 296 -14.54 -22.48 -5.97
N THR A 297 -15.11 -21.49 -6.64
CA THR A 297 -15.35 -20.14 -6.08
C THR A 297 -16.09 -20.15 -4.74
N LYS A 298 -16.97 -21.14 -4.52
CA LYS A 298 -17.64 -21.34 -3.23
C LYS A 298 -16.68 -21.47 -2.04
N TYR A 299 -15.52 -22.11 -2.23
CA TYR A 299 -14.55 -22.41 -1.17
C TYR A 299 -13.24 -21.60 -1.29
N ILE A 300 -12.99 -20.90 -2.40
CA ILE A 300 -11.71 -20.22 -2.66
C ILE A 300 -11.33 -19.20 -1.58
N HIS A 301 -12.34 -18.61 -0.92
CA HIS A 301 -12.14 -17.61 0.14
C HIS A 301 -11.95 -18.23 1.53
N ASN A 302 -12.52 -19.40 1.78
CA ASN A 302 -12.31 -20.16 3.02
C ASN A 302 -12.20 -21.67 2.72
N PRO A 303 -11.03 -22.15 2.26
CA PRO A 303 -10.84 -23.54 1.88
C PRO A 303 -11.02 -24.52 3.04
N SER A 304 -10.88 -24.07 4.30
CA SER A 304 -11.08 -24.93 5.48
C SER A 304 -12.53 -25.42 5.64
N GLU A 305 -13.50 -24.76 5.02
CA GLU A 305 -14.90 -25.22 4.96
C GLU A 305 -15.15 -26.25 3.84
N MET A 306 -14.13 -26.56 3.03
CA MET A 306 -14.25 -27.50 1.91
C MET A 306 -14.35 -28.95 2.41
N PRO A 307 -15.42 -29.69 2.09
CA PRO A 307 -15.56 -31.09 2.49
C PRO A 307 -14.44 -31.96 1.92
N ALA A 308 -14.09 -33.05 2.61
CA ALA A 308 -13.02 -33.96 2.18
C ALA A 308 -13.21 -34.49 0.75
N ALA A 309 -14.45 -34.79 0.33
CA ALA A 309 -14.73 -35.23 -1.03
C ALA A 309 -14.40 -34.16 -2.09
N GLU A 310 -14.65 -32.88 -1.77
CA GLU A 310 -14.31 -31.75 -2.65
C GLU A 310 -12.80 -31.47 -2.67
N GLN A 311 -12.12 -31.62 -1.52
CA GLN A 311 -10.66 -31.56 -1.42
C GLN A 311 -10.00 -32.61 -2.33
N SER A 312 -10.46 -33.86 -2.25
CA SER A 312 -9.99 -34.94 -3.15
C SER A 312 -10.29 -34.64 -4.62
N ALA A 313 -11.48 -34.10 -4.93
CA ALA A 313 -11.88 -33.81 -6.30
C ALA A 313 -11.05 -32.69 -6.96
N CYS A 314 -10.61 -31.68 -6.19
CA CYS A 314 -9.75 -30.61 -6.71
C CYS A 314 -8.25 -30.86 -6.53
N GLY A 315 -7.87 -31.95 -5.85
CA GLY A 315 -6.49 -32.35 -5.62
C GLY A 315 -5.74 -31.49 -4.61
N VAL A 316 -6.43 -30.96 -3.60
CA VAL A 316 -5.85 -30.06 -2.59
C VAL A 316 -6.34 -30.45 -1.20
N ILE A 317 -5.44 -30.93 -0.35
CA ILE A 317 -5.73 -31.26 1.05
C ILE A 317 -5.37 -30.08 1.96
N ILE A 318 -6.38 -29.49 2.59
CA ILE A 318 -6.20 -28.38 3.53
C ILE A 318 -5.59 -28.90 4.84
N GLY A 319 -4.53 -28.24 5.29
CA GLY A 319 -3.65 -28.69 6.37
C GLY A 319 -2.39 -29.42 5.88
N ASN A 320 -2.32 -29.80 4.60
CA ASN A 320 -1.14 -30.42 3.99
C ASN A 320 -0.63 -29.61 2.79
N ASP A 321 -1.39 -29.55 1.69
CA ASP A 321 -1.02 -28.87 0.46
C ASP A 321 -1.19 -27.34 0.55
N TYR A 322 -2.22 -26.92 1.29
CA TYR A 322 -2.45 -25.53 1.68
C TYR A 322 -2.75 -25.45 3.17
N PRO A 323 -2.17 -24.52 3.95
CA PRO A 323 -2.32 -24.49 5.40
C PRO A 323 -3.77 -24.31 5.85
N ALA A 324 -4.14 -24.95 6.96
CA ALA A 324 -5.33 -24.58 7.70
C ALA A 324 -5.16 -23.18 8.33
N PRO A 325 -6.26 -22.44 8.59
CA PRO A 325 -6.19 -21.13 9.24
C PRO A 325 -5.41 -21.18 10.55
N ILE A 326 -4.38 -20.32 10.68
CA ILE A 326 -3.50 -20.28 11.86
C ILE A 326 -4.16 -19.65 13.09
N VAL A 327 -5.33 -19.01 12.90
CA VAL A 327 -6.15 -18.39 13.95
C VAL A 327 -7.63 -18.46 13.60
N ASN A 328 -8.48 -18.42 14.62
CA ASN A 328 -9.91 -18.18 14.46
C ASN A 328 -10.19 -16.66 14.49
N HIS A 329 -10.48 -16.07 13.33
CA HIS A 329 -10.78 -14.63 13.18
C HIS A 329 -11.81 -14.10 14.19
N SER A 330 -12.88 -14.87 14.45
CA SER A 330 -13.98 -14.43 15.32
C SER A 330 -13.57 -14.31 16.79
N GLU A 331 -12.56 -15.07 17.21
CA GLU A 331 -12.01 -15.04 18.56
C GLU A 331 -10.95 -13.93 18.69
N VAL A 332 -9.98 -13.90 17.77
CA VAL A 332 -8.87 -12.94 17.81
C VAL A 332 -9.34 -11.50 17.61
N SER A 333 -10.38 -11.27 16.80
CA SER A 333 -10.96 -9.94 16.63
C SER A 333 -11.53 -9.38 17.95
N LYS A 334 -12.17 -10.22 18.78
CA LYS A 334 -12.65 -9.80 20.11
C LYS A 334 -11.49 -9.45 21.04
N ILE A 335 -10.44 -10.27 21.04
CA ILE A 335 -9.21 -10.05 21.82
C ILE A 335 -8.56 -8.72 21.42
N ALA A 336 -8.44 -8.45 20.12
CA ALA A 336 -7.88 -7.20 19.62
C ALA A 336 -8.73 -5.99 20.04
N ILE A 337 -10.05 -6.04 19.89
CA ILE A 337 -10.95 -4.95 20.32
C ILE A 337 -10.74 -4.64 21.80
N GLU A 338 -10.72 -5.67 22.65
CA GLU A 338 -10.56 -5.51 24.09
C GLU A 338 -9.16 -4.97 24.46
N THR A 339 -8.11 -5.43 23.76
CA THR A 339 -6.75 -4.92 23.93
C THR A 339 -6.66 -3.41 23.69
N PHE A 340 -7.26 -2.93 22.60
CA PHE A 340 -7.25 -1.50 22.27
C PHE A 340 -8.18 -0.67 23.17
N LYS A 341 -9.32 -1.24 23.59
CA LYS A 341 -10.25 -0.59 24.53
C LYS A 341 -9.60 -0.32 25.88
N ASN A 342 -8.82 -1.28 26.39
CA ASN A 342 -8.14 -1.17 27.69
C ASN A 342 -7.02 -0.12 27.75
N ILE A 343 -6.61 0.44 26.62
CA ILE A 343 -5.64 1.53 26.58
C ILE A 343 -6.29 2.87 26.89
N LYS A 344 -7.50 3.10 26.35
CA LYS A 344 -8.25 4.36 26.56
C LYS A 344 -8.82 4.49 27.96
N ASN A 345 -8.99 3.38 28.66
CA ASN A 345 -9.55 3.33 30.01
C ASN A 345 -8.49 3.38 31.11
N LYS A 346 -7.20 3.47 30.76
CA LYS A 346 -6.13 3.64 31.75
C LYS A 346 -5.88 5.13 31.99
N PRO A 347 -5.98 5.61 33.25
CA PRO A 347 -5.82 7.01 33.60
C PRO A 347 -4.44 7.57 33.25
#